data_AF-A0A1Q7RBB8-F1
#
_entry.id   AF-A0A1Q7RBB8-F1
#
_cell.length_a   1.000
_cell.length_b   1.000
_cell.length_c   1.000
_cell.angle_alpha   90.00
_cell.angle_beta   90.00
_cell.angle_gamma   90.00
#
_symmetry.space_group_name_H-M   'P 1'
#
loop_
_entity.id
_entity.type
_entity.pdbx_description
1 polymer ?
#
loop_
_entity_poly.entity_id
_entity_poly.type
_entity_poly.pdbx_seq_one_letter_code
_entity_poly.pdbx_strand_id
1 'polypeptide(L)'
;MKFVQTMCIALLIVQTAAQFACAQESTATSPQTSSAPAANEKQRSARETRERLEQLACGPKGVHLAHHTEKNPQPLPEHPPDKGLIYVIRNGSLFGAAIQAKFAMDGKWVGVNRVSNYFYFEASPGPHYFCADANGRGLLSLVIEKGTTYYLQQRLTMGGTDLDLINAEKGQAYVAKYHRSIFEEKHKN
;
A
#
# COMPACT_ATOMS: atom_id res chain seq x y z
N MET A 1 11.67 23.12 51.62
CA MET A 1 12.26 24.24 52.41
C MET A 1 13.77 24.03 52.36
N LYS A 2 14.66 24.84 51.79
CA LYS A 2 14.71 26.27 51.46
C LYS A 2 15.60 26.47 50.21
N PHE A 3 15.33 27.55 49.49
CA PHE A 3 16.14 28.23 48.47
C PHE A 3 17.55 28.62 48.94
N VAL A 4 18.46 28.92 47.98
CA VAL A 4 19.50 29.99 47.93
C VAL A 4 20.42 29.66 46.72
N GLN A 5 20.37 30.35 45.55
CA GLN A 5 20.97 31.66 45.17
C GLN A 5 22.51 31.65 45.39
N THR A 6 23.43 32.05 44.51
CA THR A 6 23.54 33.30 43.74
C THR A 6 24.84 33.26 42.89
N MET A 7 24.78 33.84 41.68
CA MET A 7 25.77 34.68 40.95
C MET A 7 27.24 34.29 40.66
N CYS A 8 27.53 34.37 39.35
CA CYS A 8 28.58 35.14 38.65
C CYS A 8 30.00 35.26 39.20
N ILE A 9 30.99 34.84 38.40
CA ILE A 9 32.29 35.51 38.28
C ILE A 9 32.70 35.57 36.80
N ALA A 10 33.27 36.71 36.44
CA ALA A 10 33.52 37.23 35.11
C ALA A 10 34.92 36.89 34.55
N LEU A 11 35.03 37.09 33.23
CA LEU A 11 36.15 37.61 32.44
C LEU A 11 37.61 37.21 32.77
N LEU A 12 38.28 36.67 31.75
CA LEU A 12 39.66 37.05 31.41
C LEU A 12 39.76 37.43 29.93
N ILE A 13 40.60 38.42 29.69
CA ILE A 13 40.67 39.38 28.58
C ILE A 13 41.98 39.09 27.80
N VAL A 14 42.05 39.57 26.54
CA VAL A 14 43.20 40.28 25.91
C VAL A 14 43.79 39.67 24.62
N GLN A 15 43.55 40.43 23.52
CA GLN A 15 44.41 40.91 22.39
C GLN A 15 45.41 39.93 21.71
N THR A 16 45.59 39.94 20.38
CA THR A 16 45.99 41.03 19.45
C THR A 16 45.59 40.67 18.00
N ALA A 17 44.92 41.53 17.23
CA ALA A 17 45.42 42.62 16.37
C ALA A 17 46.26 42.16 15.15
N ALA A 18 45.64 42.16 13.95
CA ALA A 18 46.25 42.67 12.72
C ALA A 18 45.15 42.90 11.66
N GLN A 19 44.85 44.17 11.42
CA GLN A 19 44.02 44.64 10.32
C GLN A 19 44.80 44.53 9.00
N PHE A 20 44.14 44.01 7.96
CA PHE A 20 44.34 44.49 6.61
C PHE A 20 42.96 44.85 6.05
N ALA A 21 42.75 46.16 5.86
CA ALA A 21 41.60 46.71 5.18
C ALA A 21 41.91 46.81 3.68
N CYS A 22 41.06 46.22 2.85
CA CYS A 22 40.80 46.69 1.50
C CYS A 22 39.27 46.80 1.33
N ALA A 23 38.78 48.05 1.31
CA ALA A 23 37.58 48.46 0.59
C ALA A 23 37.79 48.20 -0.92
N GLN A 24 36.83 48.00 -1.83
CA GLN A 24 35.38 48.16 -1.82
C GLN A 24 34.80 47.39 -3.04
N GLU A 25 33.61 46.82 -2.87
CA GLU A 25 32.46 46.92 -3.79
C GLU A 25 32.59 46.44 -5.25
N SER A 26 32.06 45.26 -5.57
CA SER A 26 31.14 45.07 -6.71
C SER A 26 30.44 43.71 -6.66
N THR A 27 29.11 43.79 -6.66
CA THR A 27 28.11 42.89 -7.25
C THR A 27 28.32 41.36 -7.36
N ALA A 28 27.27 40.66 -6.88
CA ALA A 28 26.69 39.43 -7.43
C ALA A 28 27.09 38.05 -6.84
N THR A 29 26.02 37.32 -6.54
CA THR A 29 25.88 35.85 -6.55
C THR A 29 26.25 35.09 -5.28
N SER A 30 25.20 34.75 -4.53
CA SER A 30 25.19 33.70 -3.50
C SER A 30 25.38 32.32 -4.15
N PRO A 31 26.16 31.42 -3.52
CA PRO A 31 25.90 30.00 -3.63
C PRO A 31 25.79 29.38 -2.23
N GLN A 32 24.55 29.18 -1.76
CA GLN A 32 24.29 28.16 -0.75
C GLN A 32 24.30 26.79 -1.43
N THR A 33 25.45 26.11 -1.38
CA THR A 33 25.61 24.73 -1.82
C THR A 33 25.00 23.78 -0.79
N SER A 34 23.78 23.34 -1.09
CA SER A 34 23.32 21.95 -1.18
C SER A 34 23.89 20.91 -0.19
N SER A 35 23.06 20.46 0.74
CA SER A 35 23.24 19.21 1.49
C SER A 35 22.13 18.15 1.24
N ALA A 36 21.39 18.18 0.12
CA ALA A 36 20.21 17.32 -0.09
C ALA A 36 20.08 16.48 -1.40
N PRO A 37 21.13 15.91 -2.05
CA PRO A 37 20.92 15.10 -3.26
C PRO A 37 20.39 13.66 -3.03
N ALA A 38 20.91 12.91 -2.05
CA ALA A 38 20.68 11.46 -1.98
C ALA A 38 19.27 11.03 -1.49
N ALA A 39 18.62 11.83 -0.63
CA ALA A 39 17.29 11.49 -0.11
C ALA A 39 16.20 11.61 -1.20
N ASN A 40 16.35 12.59 -2.10
CA ASN A 40 15.41 12.87 -3.18
C ASN A 40 15.45 11.78 -4.27
N GLU A 41 16.64 11.27 -4.59
CA GLU A 41 16.83 10.18 -5.56
C GLU A 41 16.20 8.85 -5.11
N LYS A 42 16.40 8.48 -3.83
CA LYS A 42 15.81 7.25 -3.26
C LYS A 42 14.28 7.31 -3.27
N GLN A 43 13.70 8.46 -2.93
CA GLN A 43 12.24 8.65 -2.95
C GLN A 43 11.69 8.59 -4.38
N ARG A 44 12.38 9.20 -5.35
CA ARG A 44 12.02 9.14 -6.76
C ARG A 44 12.02 7.70 -7.28
N SER A 45 13.08 6.94 -7.00
CA SER A 45 13.19 5.53 -7.41
C SER A 45 12.09 4.64 -6.81
N ALA A 46 11.76 4.84 -5.52
CA ALA A 46 10.67 4.11 -4.87
C ALA A 46 9.30 4.43 -5.49
N ARG A 47 9.06 5.70 -5.83
CA ARG A 47 7.85 6.13 -6.52
C ARG A 47 7.73 5.54 -7.92
N GLU A 48 8.79 5.60 -8.71
CA GLU A 48 8.84 5.02 -10.07
C GLU A 48 8.62 3.50 -10.03
N THR A 49 9.23 2.81 -9.05
CA THR A 49 9.01 1.38 -8.82
C THR A 49 7.55 1.08 -8.49
N ARG A 50 6.94 1.86 -7.60
CA ARG A 50 5.53 1.73 -7.25
C ARG A 50 4.63 1.97 -8.46
N GLU A 51 4.86 3.03 -9.22
CA GLU A 51 4.09 3.35 -10.43
C GLU A 51 4.18 2.21 -11.45
N ARG A 52 5.35 1.60 -11.62
CA ARG A 52 5.52 0.42 -12.47
C ARG A 52 4.73 -0.78 -11.96
N LEU A 53 4.76 -1.07 -10.66
CA LEU A 53 3.96 -2.15 -10.07
C LEU A 53 2.46 -1.89 -10.25
N GLU A 54 1.99 -0.66 -10.08
CA GLU A 54 0.59 -0.32 -10.33
C GLU A 54 0.18 -0.56 -11.79
N GLN A 55 1.05 -0.24 -12.75
CA GLN A 55 0.81 -0.50 -14.17
C GLN A 55 0.73 -2.00 -14.50
N LEU A 56 1.55 -2.83 -13.83
CA LEU A 56 1.55 -4.28 -14.02
C LEU A 56 0.37 -4.96 -13.30
N ALA A 57 -0.02 -4.47 -12.12
CA ALA A 57 -0.98 -5.15 -11.25
C ALA A 57 -2.42 -4.72 -11.49
N CYS A 58 -2.68 -3.42 -11.69
CA CYS A 58 -4.04 -2.88 -11.61
C CYS A 58 -4.77 -2.92 -12.96
N GLY A 59 -6.06 -3.25 -12.91
CA GLY A 59 -6.92 -3.26 -14.10
C GLY A 59 -7.12 -1.89 -14.75
N PRO A 60 -7.70 -1.86 -15.98
CA PRO A 60 -7.98 -0.63 -16.70
C PRO A 60 -8.91 0.30 -15.90
N LYS A 61 -8.70 1.60 -16.06
CA LYS A 61 -9.53 2.64 -15.43
C LYS A 61 -10.91 2.68 -16.09
N GLY A 62 -11.93 3.13 -15.35
CA GLY A 62 -13.27 3.36 -15.89
C GLY A 62 -14.13 2.09 -16.09
N VAL A 63 -13.65 0.91 -15.72
CA VAL A 63 -14.46 -0.31 -15.73
C VAL A 63 -15.41 -0.34 -14.53
N HIS A 64 -16.69 -0.52 -14.81
CA HIS A 64 -17.73 -0.70 -13.80
C HIS A 64 -17.97 -2.20 -13.58
N LEU A 65 -17.85 -2.64 -12.34
CA LEU A 65 -18.03 -4.04 -11.96
C LEU A 65 -19.27 -4.16 -11.07
N ALA A 66 -20.18 -5.06 -11.45
CA ALA A 66 -21.26 -5.49 -10.60
C ALA A 66 -20.73 -6.43 -9.51
N HIS A 67 -21.43 -6.46 -8.39
CA HIS A 67 -21.22 -7.49 -7.38
C HIS A 67 -22.56 -7.92 -6.80
N HIS A 68 -22.61 -9.14 -6.32
CA HIS A 68 -23.71 -9.71 -5.56
C HIS A 68 -23.13 -10.44 -4.34
N THR A 69 -23.73 -10.21 -3.17
CA THR A 69 -23.39 -10.96 -1.97
C THR A 69 -24.30 -12.18 -1.87
N GLU A 70 -23.69 -13.36 -2.00
CA GLU A 70 -24.40 -14.62 -1.82
C GLU A 70 -24.71 -14.84 -0.35
N LYS A 71 -26.01 -14.91 -0.02
CA LYS A 71 -26.48 -15.00 1.37
C LYS A 71 -26.44 -16.42 1.90
N ASN A 72 -26.60 -17.40 1.01
CA ASN A 72 -26.58 -18.81 1.39
C ASN A 72 -25.14 -19.34 1.39
N PRO A 73 -24.79 -20.24 2.32
CA PRO A 73 -23.52 -20.95 2.25
C PRO A 73 -23.40 -21.67 0.90
N GLN A 74 -22.26 -21.51 0.26
CA GLN A 74 -21.92 -22.19 -0.97
C GLN A 74 -20.79 -23.18 -0.69
N PRO A 75 -20.76 -24.34 -1.37
CA PRO A 75 -19.59 -25.20 -1.33
C PRO A 75 -18.33 -24.41 -1.70
N LEU A 76 -17.26 -24.66 -0.95
CA LEU A 76 -15.94 -24.18 -1.33
C LEU A 76 -15.48 -24.90 -2.60
N PRO A 77 -14.70 -24.24 -3.46
CA PRO A 77 -14.20 -24.86 -4.68
C PRO A 77 -13.33 -26.06 -4.33
N GLU A 78 -13.33 -27.06 -5.21
CA GLU A 78 -12.31 -28.08 -5.16
C GLU A 78 -10.93 -27.45 -5.40
N HIS A 79 -9.92 -28.02 -4.77
CA HIS A 79 -8.59 -27.46 -4.82
C HIS A 79 -7.86 -27.94 -6.10
N PRO A 80 -7.52 -27.05 -7.03
CA PRO A 80 -6.92 -27.44 -8.30
C PRO A 80 -5.45 -27.89 -8.07
N PRO A 81 -5.06 -29.13 -8.45
CA PRO A 81 -3.71 -29.63 -8.19
C PRO A 81 -2.63 -28.90 -9.00
N ASP A 82 -3.00 -28.34 -10.16
CA ASP A 82 -2.06 -27.73 -11.12
C ASP A 82 -2.03 -26.19 -11.06
N LYS A 83 -2.81 -25.58 -10.16
CA LYS A 83 -2.94 -24.13 -10.03
C LYS A 83 -2.87 -23.72 -8.56
N GLY A 84 -2.63 -22.44 -8.31
CA GLY A 84 -2.85 -21.86 -6.99
C GLY A 84 -4.32 -21.47 -6.82
N LEU A 85 -4.87 -21.70 -5.64
CA LEU A 85 -6.21 -21.21 -5.26
C LEU A 85 -6.06 -19.96 -4.41
N ILE A 86 -6.60 -18.83 -4.86
CA ILE A 86 -6.47 -17.56 -4.16
C ILE A 86 -7.83 -17.14 -3.61
N TYR A 87 -7.91 -16.98 -2.30
CA TYR A 87 -9.02 -16.31 -1.63
C TYR A 87 -8.67 -14.84 -1.42
N VAL A 88 -9.57 -13.95 -1.81
CA VAL A 88 -9.46 -12.52 -1.53
C VAL A 88 -10.54 -12.13 -0.55
N ILE A 89 -10.13 -11.64 0.59
CA ILE A 89 -10.99 -11.41 1.75
C ILE A 89 -10.97 -9.92 2.07
N ARG A 90 -12.15 -9.34 2.26
CA ARG A 90 -12.26 -8.02 2.86
C ARG A 90 -12.79 -8.12 4.28
N ASN A 91 -12.01 -7.60 5.22
CA ASN A 91 -12.39 -7.66 6.63
C ASN A 91 -13.65 -6.83 6.92
N GLY A 92 -14.30 -7.17 8.02
CA GLY A 92 -15.53 -6.53 8.49
C GLY A 92 -15.34 -5.15 9.14
N SER A 93 -14.30 -4.39 8.77
CA SER A 93 -14.12 -3.03 9.28
C SER A 93 -15.28 -2.14 8.81
N LEU A 94 -15.88 -1.38 9.72
CA LEU A 94 -16.90 -0.39 9.37
C LEU A 94 -16.30 0.78 8.58
N PHE A 95 -14.99 1.02 8.69
CA PHE A 95 -14.33 2.02 7.89
C PHE A 95 -14.39 1.66 6.40
N GLY A 96 -14.96 2.56 5.61
CA GLY A 96 -15.16 2.35 4.17
C GLY A 96 -16.25 1.32 3.84
N ALA A 97 -17.18 0.99 4.75
CA ALA A 97 -18.21 -0.03 4.52
C ALA A 97 -19.02 0.16 3.22
N ALA A 98 -19.27 1.41 2.81
CA ALA A 98 -19.96 1.74 1.56
C ALA A 98 -19.09 1.59 0.29
N ILE A 99 -17.77 1.58 0.44
CA ILE A 99 -16.80 1.49 -0.66
C ILE A 99 -16.81 0.07 -1.23
N GLN A 100 -16.71 -0.08 -2.53
CA GLN A 100 -16.49 -1.35 -3.22
C GLN A 100 -14.98 -1.53 -3.46
N ALA A 101 -14.42 -2.68 -3.08
CA ALA A 101 -13.01 -2.97 -3.29
C ALA A 101 -12.84 -3.85 -4.54
N LYS A 102 -12.31 -3.28 -5.60
CA LYS A 102 -11.98 -4.06 -6.82
C LYS A 102 -10.63 -4.74 -6.61
N PHE A 103 -10.47 -5.89 -7.24
CA PHE A 103 -9.25 -6.67 -7.16
C PHE A 103 -8.78 -7.07 -8.55
N ALA A 104 -7.50 -6.88 -8.81
CA ALA A 104 -6.88 -7.21 -10.07
C ALA A 104 -5.67 -8.12 -9.88
N MET A 105 -5.42 -8.92 -10.90
CA MET A 105 -4.21 -9.70 -11.10
C MET A 105 -3.68 -9.39 -12.49
N ASP A 106 -2.39 -9.05 -12.59
CA ASP A 106 -1.66 -8.80 -13.84
C ASP A 106 -2.39 -7.87 -14.82
N GLY A 107 -2.93 -6.77 -14.29
CA GLY A 107 -3.55 -5.73 -15.11
C GLY A 107 -4.99 -6.04 -15.53
N LYS A 108 -5.63 -7.07 -14.95
CA LYS A 108 -7.01 -7.45 -15.23
C LYS A 108 -7.83 -7.50 -13.95
N TRP A 109 -9.05 -6.98 -13.98
CA TRP A 109 -9.99 -7.13 -12.86
C TRP A 109 -10.45 -8.58 -12.77
N VAL A 110 -10.33 -9.19 -11.59
CA VAL A 110 -10.67 -10.61 -11.37
C VAL A 110 -11.67 -10.79 -10.23
N GLY A 111 -12.08 -9.70 -9.58
CA GLY A 111 -13.09 -9.78 -8.54
C GLY A 111 -13.36 -8.48 -7.83
N VAL A 112 -14.37 -8.54 -6.97
CA VAL A 112 -14.88 -7.42 -6.20
C VAL A 112 -15.33 -7.91 -4.83
N ASN A 113 -15.01 -7.14 -3.79
CA ASN A 113 -15.51 -7.36 -2.43
C ASN A 113 -16.21 -6.14 -1.84
N ARG A 114 -17.24 -6.40 -1.03
CA ARG A 114 -17.76 -5.48 -0.01
C ARG A 114 -17.28 -5.85 1.38
N VAL A 115 -17.64 -5.05 2.37
CA VAL A 115 -17.33 -5.32 3.78
C VAL A 115 -17.83 -6.72 4.17
N SER A 116 -17.00 -7.48 4.88
CA SER A 116 -17.34 -8.85 5.31
C SER A 116 -17.69 -9.81 4.17
N ASN A 117 -17.01 -9.65 3.02
CA ASN A 117 -17.10 -10.58 1.89
C ASN A 117 -15.75 -11.21 1.56
N TYR A 118 -15.81 -12.34 0.86
CA TYR A 118 -14.68 -12.92 0.17
C TYR A 118 -15.07 -13.38 -1.24
N PHE A 119 -14.12 -13.52 -2.14
CA PHE A 119 -14.27 -14.33 -3.36
C PHE A 119 -13.01 -15.15 -3.55
N TYR A 120 -13.01 -16.04 -4.54
CA TYR A 120 -11.83 -16.82 -4.90
C TYR A 120 -11.67 -16.91 -6.42
N PHE A 121 -10.46 -17.21 -6.85
CA PHE A 121 -10.14 -17.54 -8.23
C PHE A 121 -8.87 -18.39 -8.27
N GLU A 122 -8.63 -19.02 -9.42
CA GLU A 122 -7.43 -19.82 -9.65
C GLU A 122 -6.38 -18.99 -10.38
N ALA A 123 -5.11 -19.17 -10.02
CA ALA A 123 -3.97 -18.55 -10.69
C ALA A 123 -3.00 -19.62 -11.18
N SER A 124 -2.38 -19.38 -12.34
CA SER A 124 -1.29 -20.20 -12.82
C SER A 124 -0.10 -20.17 -11.84
N PRO A 125 0.72 -21.22 -11.77
CA PRO A 125 1.99 -21.13 -11.05
C PRO A 125 2.92 -20.10 -11.70
N GLY A 126 3.65 -19.32 -10.89
CA GLY A 126 4.57 -18.28 -11.35
C GLY A 126 4.41 -16.93 -10.65
N PRO A 127 5.21 -15.92 -11.05
CA PRO A 127 5.12 -14.58 -10.46
C PRO A 127 3.84 -13.86 -10.93
N HIS A 128 3.12 -13.28 -9.98
CA HIS A 128 1.89 -12.52 -10.21
C HIS A 128 1.90 -11.21 -9.42
N TYR A 129 1.27 -10.19 -10.00
CA TYR A 129 1.12 -8.86 -9.40
C TYR A 129 -0.35 -8.56 -9.13
N PHE A 130 -0.66 -8.24 -7.87
CA PHE A 130 -2.01 -8.03 -7.38
C PHE A 130 -2.25 -6.58 -6.99
N CYS A 131 -3.46 -6.11 -7.23
CA CYS A 131 -3.89 -4.76 -6.91
C CYS A 131 -5.28 -4.76 -6.28
N ALA A 132 -5.40 -4.16 -5.09
CA ALA A 132 -6.66 -3.86 -4.43
C ALA A 132 -6.96 -2.36 -4.59
N ASP A 133 -8.03 -2.03 -5.33
CA ASP A 133 -8.42 -0.65 -5.63
C ASP A 133 -9.70 -0.30 -4.88
N ALA A 134 -9.56 0.49 -3.82
CA ALA A 134 -10.64 0.93 -2.94
C ALA A 134 -10.37 2.37 -2.43
N ASN A 135 -9.95 2.54 -1.17
CA ASN A 135 -9.49 3.82 -0.64
C ASN A 135 -8.02 4.03 -1.06
N GLY A 136 -7.77 4.25 -2.36
CA GLY A 136 -6.43 4.13 -2.94
C GLY A 136 -6.05 2.68 -3.27
N ARG A 137 -4.78 2.47 -3.65
CA ARG A 137 -4.29 1.19 -4.18
C ARG A 137 -3.36 0.47 -3.22
N GLY A 138 -3.73 -0.74 -2.83
CA GLY A 138 -2.84 -1.73 -2.21
C GLY A 138 -2.23 -2.63 -3.28
N LEU A 139 -0.93 -2.90 -3.19
CA LEU A 139 -0.20 -3.72 -4.17
C LEU A 139 0.50 -4.87 -3.45
N LEU A 140 0.52 -6.03 -4.09
CA LEU A 140 1.22 -7.20 -3.60
C LEU A 140 1.83 -7.96 -4.77
N SER A 141 3.08 -8.39 -4.64
CA SER A 141 3.73 -9.30 -5.59
C SER A 141 3.94 -10.64 -4.89
N LEU A 142 3.60 -11.74 -5.55
CA LEU A 142 3.70 -13.08 -4.99
C LEU A 142 4.06 -14.07 -6.10
N VAL A 143 4.81 -15.11 -5.75
CA VAL A 143 5.01 -16.27 -6.62
C VAL A 143 4.01 -17.34 -6.20
N ILE A 144 3.13 -17.72 -7.12
CA ILE A 144 2.12 -18.73 -6.92
C ILE A 144 2.72 -20.11 -7.20
N GLU A 145 2.52 -21.02 -6.27
CA GLU A 145 2.88 -22.43 -6.41
C GLU A 145 1.65 -23.25 -6.81
N LYS A 146 1.90 -24.33 -7.57
CA LYS A 146 0.84 -25.29 -7.92
C LYS A 146 0.34 -26.00 -6.66
N GLY A 147 -0.96 -26.19 -6.56
CA GLY A 147 -1.56 -26.91 -5.44
C GLY A 147 -1.40 -26.19 -4.10
N THR A 148 -1.24 -24.87 -4.11
CA THR A 148 -1.16 -24.07 -2.88
C THR A 148 -2.34 -23.12 -2.78
N THR A 149 -2.91 -23.00 -1.58
CA THR A 149 -3.97 -22.04 -1.27
C THR A 149 -3.41 -20.79 -0.60
N TYR A 150 -3.77 -19.62 -1.11
CA TYR A 150 -3.36 -18.31 -0.60
C TYR A 150 -4.56 -17.50 -0.12
N TYR A 151 -4.35 -16.70 0.93
CA TYR A 151 -5.38 -15.84 1.49
C TYR A 151 -4.87 -14.40 1.50
N LEU A 152 -5.49 -13.55 0.68
CA LEU A 152 -5.13 -12.15 0.54
C LEU A 152 -6.17 -11.28 1.23
N GLN A 153 -5.74 -10.50 2.22
CA GLN A 153 -6.60 -9.63 3.00
C GLN A 153 -6.54 -8.20 2.48
N GLN A 154 -7.68 -7.69 2.04
CA GLN A 154 -7.92 -6.27 1.78
C GLN A 154 -8.30 -5.58 3.09
N ARG A 155 -7.51 -4.60 3.53
CA ARG A 155 -7.86 -3.73 4.67
C ARG A 155 -7.96 -2.28 4.21
N LEU A 156 -9.13 -1.69 4.39
CA LEU A 156 -9.32 -0.27 4.18
C LEU A 156 -8.98 0.46 5.49
N THR A 157 -8.07 1.41 5.42
CA THR A 157 -7.60 2.23 6.53
C THR A 157 -7.74 3.71 6.18
N MET A 158 -7.59 4.60 7.16
CA MET A 158 -7.54 6.05 6.92
C MET A 158 -6.42 6.44 5.93
N GLY A 159 -5.30 5.71 5.94
CA GLY A 159 -4.12 5.99 5.11
C GLY A 159 -4.13 5.33 3.74
N GLY A 160 -5.10 4.47 3.44
CA GLY A 160 -5.20 3.83 2.14
C GLY A 160 -5.86 2.46 2.15
N THR A 161 -5.48 1.62 1.20
CA THR A 161 -5.85 0.20 1.15
C THR A 161 -4.60 -0.65 1.26
N ASP A 162 -4.55 -1.50 2.28
CA ASP A 162 -3.50 -2.52 2.42
C ASP A 162 -3.96 -3.80 1.75
N LEU A 163 -3.01 -4.52 1.17
CA LEU A 163 -3.21 -5.85 0.60
C LEU A 163 -2.11 -6.77 1.11
N ASP A 164 -2.47 -7.68 2.03
CA ASP A 164 -1.50 -8.56 2.67
C ASP A 164 -1.82 -10.03 2.44
N LEU A 165 -0.77 -10.84 2.31
CA LEU A 165 -0.87 -12.28 2.46
C LEU A 165 -1.03 -12.61 3.96
N ILE A 166 -2.08 -13.34 4.31
CA ILE A 166 -2.31 -13.82 5.67
C ILE A 166 -2.15 -15.34 5.75
N ASN A 167 -1.94 -15.85 6.97
CA ASN A 167 -1.83 -17.29 7.19
C ASN A 167 -3.15 -18.03 6.95
N ALA A 168 -3.04 -19.36 6.75
CA ALA A 168 -4.16 -20.22 6.42
C ALA A 168 -5.25 -20.24 7.51
N GLU A 169 -4.87 -20.29 8.79
CA GLU A 169 -5.82 -20.32 9.91
C GLU A 169 -6.74 -19.10 9.91
N LYS A 170 -6.17 -17.90 9.82
CA LYS A 170 -6.93 -16.65 9.78
C LYS A 170 -7.76 -16.54 8.50
N GLY A 171 -7.20 -16.97 7.37
CA GLY A 171 -7.89 -16.99 6.08
C GLY A 171 -9.13 -17.89 6.11
N GLN A 172 -8.99 -19.13 6.57
CA GLN A 172 -10.08 -20.09 6.71
C GLN A 172 -11.16 -19.58 7.68
N ALA A 173 -10.76 -19.00 8.81
CA ALA A 173 -11.69 -18.41 9.76
C ALA A 173 -12.54 -17.29 9.13
N TYR A 174 -11.95 -16.45 8.27
CA TYR A 174 -12.69 -15.44 7.54
C TYR A 174 -13.60 -16.02 6.45
N VAL A 175 -13.13 -17.01 5.70
CA VAL A 175 -13.96 -17.69 4.69
C VAL A 175 -15.18 -18.35 5.32
N ALA A 176 -15.04 -18.93 6.51
CA ALA A 176 -16.16 -19.51 7.26
C ALA A 176 -17.14 -18.45 7.81
N LYS A 177 -16.63 -17.25 8.12
CA LYS A 177 -17.42 -16.16 8.73
C LYS A 177 -18.12 -15.24 7.73
N TYR A 178 -17.51 -15.03 6.57
CA TYR A 178 -17.93 -14.01 5.61
C TYR A 178 -18.72 -14.59 4.45
N HIS A 179 -19.44 -13.72 3.74
CA HIS A 179 -20.29 -14.13 2.61
C HIS A 179 -19.51 -14.13 1.31
N ARG A 180 -19.79 -15.09 0.42
CA ARG A 180 -19.18 -15.12 -0.91
C ARG A 180 -19.68 -13.93 -1.74
N SER A 181 -18.75 -13.23 -2.38
CA SER A 181 -19.01 -12.21 -3.39
C SER A 181 -18.95 -12.86 -4.77
N ILE A 182 -19.93 -12.55 -5.60
CA ILE A 182 -19.97 -12.91 -7.02
C ILE A 182 -19.82 -11.61 -7.79
N PHE A 183 -18.98 -11.59 -8.83
CA PHE A 183 -18.75 -10.39 -9.63
C PHE A 183 -19.09 -10.64 -11.10
N GLU A 184 -19.53 -9.58 -11.76
CA GLU A 184 -19.75 -9.55 -13.21
C GLU A 184 -19.21 -8.23 -13.77
N GLU A 185 -18.53 -8.28 -14.92
CA GLU A 185 -18.17 -7.06 -15.62
C GLU A 185 -19.41 -6.45 -16.29
N LYS A 186 -19.70 -5.17 -16.02
CA LYS A 186 -20.79 -4.49 -16.72
C LYS A 186 -20.25 -3.93 -18.02
N HIS A 187 -20.65 -4.51 -19.15
CA HIS A 187 -20.47 -3.88 -20.45
C HIS A 187 -21.46 -2.70 -20.57
N LYS A 188 -20.98 -1.53 -20.97
CA LYS A 188 -21.86 -0.43 -21.41
C LYS A 188 -22.44 -0.86 -22.76
N ASN A 189 -23.75 -1.09 -22.82
CA ASN A 189 -24.51 -1.06 -24.07
C ASN A 189 -24.59 0.37 -24.60
#